data_AF-A0A959XU05-F1
#
_entry.id   AF-A0A959XU05-F1
#
_cell.length_a   1.000
_cell.length_b   1.000
_cell.length_c   1.000
_cell.angle_alpha   90.00
_cell.angle_beta   90.00
_cell.angle_gamma   90.00
#
_symmetry.space_group_name_H-M   'P 1'
#
loop_
_entity.id
_entity.type
_entity.pdbx_description
1 polymer ?
#
loop_
_entity_poly.entity_id
_entity_poly.type
_entity_poly.pdbx_seq_one_letter_code
_entity_poly.pdbx_strand_id
1 'polypeptide(L)' 'MEHFWLAVAIGTGIAAVYVIMVDGIATGGQWLWFPGIALAMFFFRRFMRGRLEALRDREG' A
#
# COMPACT_ATOMS: atom_id res chain seq x y z
N MET A 1 8.14 -10.39 -1.71
CA MET A 1 7.87 -8.98 -2.08
C MET A 1 6.48 -8.50 -1.68
N GLU A 2 5.45 -9.36 -1.63
CA GLU A 2 4.09 -8.91 -1.24
C GLU A 2 4.04 -8.44 0.24
N HIS A 3 4.59 -9.26 1.14
CA HIS A 3 4.68 -8.91 2.57
C HIS A 3 5.50 -7.65 2.84
N PHE A 4 6.44 -7.29 1.96
CA PHE A 4 7.22 -6.05 2.09
C PHE A 4 6.32 -4.83 1.97
N TRP A 5 5.52 -4.74 0.91
CA TRP A 5 4.61 -3.60 0.71
C TRP A 5 3.53 -3.54 1.77
N LEU A 6 3.07 -4.70 2.27
CA LEU A 6 2.14 -4.77 3.39
C LEU A 6 2.77 -4.23 4.69
N ALA A 7 3.98 -4.67 5.04
CA ALA A 7 4.69 -4.19 6.22
C ALA A 7 4.97 -2.68 6.16
N VAL A 8 5.38 -2.19 4.98
CA VAL A 8 5.58 -0.76 4.74
C VAL A 8 4.28 0.02 4.89
N ALA A 9 3.17 -0.49 4.34
CA ALA A 9 1.87 0.14 4.49
C ALA A 9 1.41 0.22 5.95
N ILE A 10 1.61 -0.85 6.73
CA ILE A 10 1.29 -0.86 8.16
C ILE A 10 2.18 0.12 8.92
N GLY A 11 3.49 0.07 8.72
CA GLY A 11 4.44 0.94 9.43
C GLY A 11 4.22 2.43 9.12
N THR A 12 4.06 2.77 7.85
CA THR A 12 3.77 4.16 7.42
C THR A 12 2.36 4.60 7.83
N GLY A 13 1.40 3.68 7.92
CA GLY A 13 0.05 3.96 8.42
C GLY A 13 0.07 4.36 9.90
N ILE A 14 0.79 3.61 10.72
CA ILE A 14 0.97 3.92 12.15
C ILE A 14 1.69 5.27 12.31
N ALA A 15 2.75 5.51 11.53
CA ALA A 15 3.46 6.79 11.56
C ALA A 15 2.56 7.98 11.17
N ALA A 16 1.75 7.83 10.12
CA ALA A 16 0.83 8.88 9.70
C ALA A 16 -0.22 9.19 10.78
N VAL A 17 -0.77 8.15 11.43
CA VAL A 17 -1.69 8.32 12.57
C VAL A 17 -1.00 9.04 13.73
N TYR A 18 0.23 8.66 14.07
CA TYR A 18 1.00 9.32 15.12
C TYR A 18 1.19 10.82 14.83
N VAL A 19 1.63 11.17 13.62
CA VAL A 19 1.83 12.58 13.22
C VAL A 19 0.50 13.36 13.23
N ILE A 20 -0.60 12.76 12.78
CA ILE A 20 -1.92 13.41 12.84
C ILE A 20 -2.33 13.69 14.30
N MET A 21 -2.04 12.78 15.23
CA MET A 21 -2.36 12.95 16.64
C MET A 21 -1.50 14.03 17.32
N VAL A 22 -0.24 14.19 16.90
CA VAL A 22 0.70 15.14 17.51
C VAL A 22 0.64 16.52 16.86
N ASP A 23 0.69 16.58 15.53
CA ASP A 23 0.84 17.82 14.75
C ASP A 23 -0.48 18.28 14.11
N GLY A 24 -1.57 17.53 14.32
CA GLY A 24 -2.89 17.80 13.76
C GLY A 24 -3.02 17.40 12.29
N ILE A 25 -4.25 17.41 11.78
CA ILE A 25 -4.56 16.90 10.44
C ILE A 25 -4.01 17.78 9.30
N ALA A 26 -3.82 19.09 9.54
CA ALA A 26 -3.28 20.01 8.55
C ALA A 26 -1.85 19.64 8.14
N THR A 27 -1.01 19.26 9.11
CA THR A 27 0.37 18.83 8.89
C THR A 27 0.45 17.33 8.67
N GLY A 28 -0.33 16.53 9.40
CA GLY A 28 -0.31 15.07 9.33
C GLY A 28 -0.99 14.49 8.09
N GLY A 29 -1.89 15.22 7.42
CA GLY A 29 -2.60 14.73 6.23
C GLY A 29 -1.66 14.32 5.09
N GLN A 30 -0.53 15.03 4.93
CA GLN A 30 0.47 14.68 3.91
C GLN A 30 1.13 13.30 4.16
N TRP A 31 1.19 12.86 5.43
CA TRP A 31 1.78 11.57 5.78
C TRP A 31 0.93 10.38 5.33
N LEU A 32 -0.37 10.59 5.07
CA LEU A 32 -1.26 9.55 4.57
C LEU A 32 -0.96 9.13 3.13
N TRP A 33 -0.22 9.93 2.37
CA TRP A 33 0.21 9.56 1.01
C TRP A 33 1.12 8.34 1.01
N PHE A 34 2.01 8.20 1.99
CA PHE A 34 2.93 7.07 2.11
C PHE A 34 2.22 5.72 2.27
N PRO A 35 1.35 5.52 3.29
CA PRO A 35 0.60 4.28 3.42
C PRO A 35 -0.36 4.09 2.26
N GLY A 36 -0.95 5.17 1.70
CA GLY A 36 -1.80 5.09 0.51
C GLY A 36 -1.09 4.49 -0.70
N ILE A 37 0.11 4.98 -1.03
CA ILE A 37 0.92 4.46 -2.15
C ILE A 37 1.38 3.03 -1.87
N ALA A 38 1.80 2.73 -0.64
CA ALA A 38 2.22 1.38 -0.27
C ALA A 38 1.07 0.36 -0.40
N LEU A 39 -0.14 0.72 0.04
CA LEU A 39 -1.35 -0.08 -0.15
C LEU A 39 -1.65 -0.26 -1.65
N ALA A 40 -1.59 0.82 -2.44
CA ALA A 40 -1.83 0.76 -3.87
C ALA A 40 -0.85 -0.20 -4.58
N MET A 41 0.44 -0.16 -4.23
CA MET A 41 1.43 -1.11 -4.77
C MET A 41 1.17 -2.55 -4.35
N PHE A 42 0.74 -2.77 -3.11
CA PHE A 42 0.35 -4.09 -2.63
C PHE A 42 -0.81 -4.66 -3.46
N PHE A 43 -1.89 -3.89 -3.63
CA PHE A 43 -3.05 -4.32 -4.42
C PHE A 43 -2.74 -4.45 -5.91
N PHE A 44 -1.95 -3.55 -6.48
CA PHE A 44 -1.53 -3.65 -7.88
C PHE A 44 -0.75 -4.95 -8.14
N ARG A 45 0.18 -5.32 -7.24
CA ARG A 45 0.92 -6.60 -7.34
C ARG A 45 0.02 -7.81 -7.11
N ARG A 46 -1.00 -7.71 -6.26
CA ARG A 46 -2.00 -8.77 -6.04
C ARG A 46 -2.81 -8.98 -7.32
N PHE A 47 -3.27 -7.90 -7.94
CA PHE A 47 -4.08 -7.92 -9.15
C PHE A 47 -3.32 -8.41 -10.39
N MET A 48 -2.10 -7.92 -10.61
CA MET A 48 -1.28 -8.38 -11.74
C MET A 48 -0.96 -9.87 -11.69
N ARG A 49 -0.79 -10.45 -10.49
CA ARG A 49 -0.57 -11.89 -10.35
C ARG A 49 -1.77 -12.71 -10.85
N GLY A 50 -2.99 -12.31 -10.48
CA GLY A 50 -4.20 -12.96 -10.99
C GLY A 50 -4.37 -12.82 -12.51
N ARG A 51 -4.00 -11.66 -13.08
CA ARG A 51 -4.03 -11.48 -14.55
C ARG A 51 -3.01 -12.34 -15.29
N LEU A 52 -1.81 -12.52 -14.74
CA LEU A 52 -0.77 -13.37 -15.33
C LEU A 52 -1.18 -14.85 -15.33
N GLU A 53 -1.82 -15.33 -14.26
CA GLU A 53 -2.39 -16.68 -14.22
C GLU A 53 -3.50 -16.84 -15.27
N ALA A 54 -4.39 -15.86 -15.40
CA ALA A 54 -5.47 -15.88 -16.39
C ALA A 54 -5.00 -15.76 -17.86
N LEU A 55 -3.84 -15.13 -18.10
CA LEU A 55 -3.22 -15.09 -19.43
C LEU A 55 -2.55 -16.42 -19.77
N ARG A 56 -1.87 -17.05 -18.80
CA ARG A 56 -1.22 -18.35 -19.01
C ARG A 56 -2.21 -19.47 -19.31
N ASP A 57 -3.41 -19.41 -18.72
CA ASP A 57 -4.49 -20.39 -18.96
C ASP A 57 -5.14 -20.23 -20.36
N ARG A 58 -4.98 -19.07 -21.00
CA ARG A 58 -5.46 -18.81 -22.38
C ARG A 58 -4.46 -19.19 -23.46
N GLU A 59 -3.19 -19.36 -23.11
CA GLU A 59 -2.11 -19.77 -24.02
C GLU A 59 -1.82 -21.29 -23.95
N GLY A 60 -2.52 -22.03 -23.08
CA GLY A 60 -2.39 -23.48 -22.90
C GLY A 60 -3.42 -24.30 -23.65
#